data_AF-A0A8J4T6Q5-F1
#
_entry.id   AF-A0A8J4T6Q5-F1
#
_cell.length_a   1.000
_cell.length_b   1.000
_cell.length_c   1.000
_cell.angle_alpha   90.00
_cell.angle_beta   90.00
_cell.angle_gamma   90.00
#
_symmetry.space_group_name_H-M   'P 1'
#
loop_
_entity.id
_entity.type
_entity.pdbx_description
1 polymer ?
#
loop_
_entity_poly.entity_id
_entity_poly.type
_entity_poly.pdbx_seq_one_letter_code
_entity_poly.pdbx_strand_id
1 'polypeptide(L)'
;MEARAQSVQSARRSKEDKKLLKRQIKASHTLLKHEGITTASEPTQCVVVCNGGLGNGVSREQLMAVLTEGGAVVESLLMPPNKPYSFASFASPQDGRSAQTRCHGRTLQANDGHRVTLYCSYVLPAVDRGVCECVSLPPGLCVLEDFVSPEEESQLLDAVNWTSHDDDVTTRRELKHRRVKHYGYEFRYDNNNVDKDKPLPEGLPSECDAVLQRCVCDGLISVLPDQLTVNQYESGQGIPPHVDTHSAFEDTILSLGLGAKTVMDFRHPDGRSVSIVHPARSLLVMKGESRYLWTHGITPRKFDVVPASAAERSGVVNFDPSDLTLNQRGTRTSFTFRKIRHTPCDCAYPSVCDSQRPSSPPCLPVARSDACRLEEQYVHRVYEEISAHFSSTRHAPWPRVRDFLLTLPSDAIMADIGCGNGKYLGINPQAFSLGCDRSVNLVSICAERGFHSVVCDALSVPLRSSAFDAVISIAVIHHFSTQ
;
A
#
# COMPACT_ATOMS: atom_id res chain seq x y z
N MET A 1 -52.23 -43.73 -33.30
CA MET A 1 -50.77 -43.88 -33.10
C MET A 1 -50.22 -42.49 -32.83
N GLU A 2 -50.15 -42.14 -31.56
CA GLU A 2 -49.69 -40.84 -31.07
C GLU A 2 -48.15 -40.80 -31.06
N ALA A 3 -47.57 -39.81 -31.72
CA ALA A 3 -46.16 -39.48 -31.59
C ALA A 3 -45.98 -38.54 -30.39
N ARG A 4 -45.35 -39.04 -29.33
CA ARG A 4 -44.95 -38.28 -28.13
C ARG A 4 -43.88 -37.25 -28.49
N ALA A 5 -44.24 -35.96 -28.39
CA ALA A 5 -43.29 -34.88 -28.23
C ALA A 5 -42.65 -34.96 -26.82
N GLN A 6 -41.35 -35.21 -26.75
CA GLN A 6 -40.58 -35.08 -25.51
C GLN A 6 -40.38 -33.59 -25.21
N SER A 7 -41.16 -33.08 -24.26
CA SER A 7 -41.01 -31.76 -23.65
C SER A 7 -39.71 -31.70 -22.85
N VAL A 8 -38.77 -30.86 -23.31
CA VAL A 8 -37.63 -30.41 -22.50
C VAL A 8 -38.19 -29.44 -21.46
N GLN A 9 -38.46 -29.93 -20.25
CA GLN A 9 -38.76 -29.09 -19.10
C GLN A 9 -37.53 -28.22 -18.79
N SER A 10 -37.55 -26.95 -19.22
CA SER A 10 -36.64 -25.96 -18.66
C SER A 10 -37.04 -25.76 -17.19
N ALA A 11 -36.22 -26.27 -16.27
CA ALA A 11 -36.45 -26.11 -14.84
C ALA A 11 -36.53 -24.61 -14.52
N ARG A 12 -37.68 -24.16 -13.98
CA ARG A 12 -37.88 -22.78 -13.52
C ARG A 12 -36.89 -22.49 -12.39
N ARG A 13 -35.77 -21.84 -12.72
CA ARG A 13 -34.76 -21.37 -11.76
C ARG A 13 -35.39 -20.45 -10.71
N SER A 14 -34.98 -20.62 -9.45
CA SER A 14 -35.46 -19.79 -8.35
C SER A 14 -35.04 -18.32 -8.53
N LYS A 15 -35.67 -17.39 -7.80
CA LYS A 15 -35.27 -15.97 -7.84
C LYS A 15 -33.80 -15.79 -7.39
N GLU A 16 -33.34 -16.61 -6.46
CA GLU A 16 -31.97 -16.59 -5.94
C GLU A 16 -30.99 -17.12 -6.99
N ASP A 17 -31.31 -18.23 -7.67
CA ASP A 17 -30.48 -18.79 -8.75
C ASP A 17 -30.32 -17.80 -9.91
N LYS A 18 -31.40 -17.08 -10.26
CA LYS A 18 -31.36 -16.04 -11.29
C LYS A 18 -30.46 -14.87 -10.89
N LYS A 19 -30.49 -14.48 -9.61
CA LYS A 19 -29.65 -13.41 -9.06
C LYS A 19 -28.17 -13.83 -9.03
N LEU A 20 -27.90 -15.06 -8.64
CA LEU A 20 -26.58 -15.66 -8.58
C LEU A 20 -25.95 -15.75 -9.98
N LEU A 21 -26.70 -16.28 -10.96
CA LEU A 21 -26.28 -16.34 -12.37
C LEU A 21 -25.97 -14.95 -12.94
N LYS A 22 -26.84 -13.95 -12.69
CA LYS A 22 -26.63 -12.58 -13.18
C LYS A 22 -25.32 -11.98 -12.64
N ARG A 23 -25.00 -12.28 -11.38
CA ARG A 23 -23.74 -11.83 -10.75
C ARG A 23 -22.52 -12.58 -11.27
N GLN A 24 -22.64 -13.89 -11.52
CA GLN A 24 -21.60 -14.67 -12.18
C GLN A 24 -21.27 -14.13 -13.56
N ILE A 25 -22.28 -13.90 -14.42
CA ILE A 25 -22.10 -13.35 -15.77
C ILE A 25 -21.42 -11.98 -15.70
N LYS A 26 -21.85 -11.13 -14.76
CA LYS A 26 -21.21 -9.83 -14.54
C LYS A 26 -19.73 -9.99 -14.17
N ALA A 27 -19.40 -10.91 -13.27
CA ALA A 27 -18.02 -11.18 -12.87
C ALA A 27 -17.17 -11.71 -14.04
N SER A 28 -17.72 -12.63 -14.84
CA SER A 28 -17.06 -13.12 -16.07
C SER A 28 -16.80 -12.01 -17.08
N HIS A 29 -17.76 -11.11 -17.29
CA HIS A 29 -17.59 -9.95 -18.17
C HIS A 29 -16.51 -8.99 -17.66
N THR A 30 -16.43 -8.78 -16.34
CA THR A 30 -15.37 -7.96 -15.73
C THR A 30 -13.99 -8.59 -15.93
N LEU A 31 -13.85 -9.89 -15.70
CA LEU A 31 -12.61 -10.62 -15.97
C LEU A 31 -12.18 -10.53 -17.43
N LEU A 32 -13.11 -10.72 -18.37
CA LEU A 32 -12.81 -10.61 -19.80
C LEU A 32 -12.39 -9.19 -20.19
N LYS A 33 -13.16 -8.17 -19.74
CA LYS A 33 -12.94 -6.77 -20.11
C LYS A 33 -11.63 -6.20 -19.57
N HIS A 34 -11.29 -6.54 -18.32
CA HIS A 34 -10.18 -5.89 -17.61
C HIS A 34 -8.91 -6.74 -17.54
N GLU A 35 -9.03 -8.07 -17.67
CA GLU A 35 -7.91 -9.00 -17.47
C GLU A 35 -7.72 -9.93 -18.68
N GLY A 36 -8.56 -9.84 -19.72
CA GLY A 36 -8.47 -10.67 -20.93
C GLY A 36 -8.84 -12.15 -20.73
N ILE A 37 -9.40 -12.52 -19.57
CA ILE A 37 -9.67 -13.93 -19.23
C ILE A 37 -11.05 -14.35 -19.74
N THR A 38 -11.07 -15.39 -20.58
CA THR A 38 -12.33 -15.98 -21.10
C THR A 38 -12.77 -17.17 -20.26
N THR A 39 -14.05 -17.20 -19.88
CA THR A 39 -14.65 -18.31 -19.15
C THR A 39 -15.26 -19.35 -20.08
N ALA A 40 -15.13 -20.63 -19.74
CA ALA A 40 -15.72 -21.76 -20.46
C ALA A 40 -17.09 -22.15 -19.88
N SER A 41 -17.97 -22.70 -20.72
CA SER A 41 -19.26 -23.28 -20.31
C SER A 41 -19.14 -24.71 -19.81
N GLU A 42 -18.19 -25.46 -20.37
CA GLU A 42 -17.93 -26.86 -20.01
C GLU A 42 -16.94 -26.96 -18.84
N PRO A 43 -17.03 -28.02 -18.00
CA PRO A 43 -16.08 -28.24 -16.92
C PRO A 43 -14.64 -28.39 -17.42
N THR A 44 -13.73 -27.65 -16.80
CA THR A 44 -12.28 -27.74 -17.03
C THR A 44 -11.56 -28.05 -15.71
N GLN A 45 -10.27 -28.37 -15.80
CA GLN A 45 -9.40 -28.53 -14.63
C GLN A 45 -9.14 -27.20 -13.90
N CYS A 46 -9.42 -26.05 -14.53
CA CYS A 46 -9.12 -24.73 -13.97
C CYS A 46 -10.41 -23.95 -13.69
N VAL A 47 -10.57 -23.51 -12.44
CA VAL A 47 -11.70 -22.72 -11.99
C VAL A 47 -11.21 -21.36 -11.53
N VAL A 48 -11.77 -20.29 -12.08
CA VAL A 48 -11.59 -18.94 -11.52
C VAL A 48 -12.61 -18.73 -10.40
N VAL A 49 -12.14 -18.26 -9.24
CA VAL A 49 -12.95 -17.95 -8.07
C VAL A 49 -13.05 -16.44 -7.91
N CYS A 50 -14.07 -15.83 -8.51
CA CYS A 50 -14.32 -14.40 -8.36
C CYS A 50 -14.71 -14.06 -6.92
N ASN A 51 -14.22 -12.92 -6.44
CA ASN A 51 -14.23 -12.45 -5.06
C ASN A 51 -13.37 -13.27 -4.08
N GLY A 52 -12.80 -14.40 -4.50
CA GLY A 52 -11.93 -15.25 -3.69
C GLY A 52 -10.45 -14.87 -3.75
N GLY A 53 -10.12 -13.60 -3.97
CA GLY A 53 -8.73 -13.14 -4.09
C GLY A 53 -8.25 -12.33 -2.87
N LEU A 54 -6.93 -12.15 -2.79
CA LEU A 54 -6.27 -11.40 -1.71
C LEU A 54 -6.76 -9.93 -1.66
N GLY A 55 -7.02 -9.34 -2.82
CA GLY A 55 -7.56 -7.97 -2.93
C GLY A 55 -8.98 -7.80 -2.39
N ASN A 56 -9.67 -8.91 -2.09
CA ASN A 56 -10.99 -8.90 -1.47
C ASN A 56 -10.96 -9.50 -0.04
N GLY A 57 -9.78 -9.58 0.57
CA GLY A 57 -9.63 -9.99 1.98
C GLY A 57 -9.77 -11.49 2.24
N VAL A 58 -9.76 -12.33 1.20
CA VAL A 58 -9.82 -13.80 1.34
C VAL A 58 -8.41 -14.36 1.39
N SER A 59 -8.08 -15.09 2.46
CA SER A 59 -6.77 -15.74 2.62
C SER A 59 -6.68 -17.06 1.84
N ARG A 60 -5.44 -17.56 1.65
CA ARG A 60 -5.21 -18.86 1.01
C ARG A 60 -5.86 -19.99 1.77
N GLU A 61 -5.74 -19.98 3.10
CA GLU A 61 -6.23 -21.03 3.99
C GLU A 61 -7.76 -21.09 3.95
N GLN A 62 -8.41 -19.92 3.98
CA GLN A 62 -9.87 -19.80 3.87
C GLN A 62 -10.39 -20.38 2.56
N LEU A 63 -9.74 -20.02 1.45
CA LEU A 63 -10.17 -20.49 0.14
C LEU A 63 -9.83 -21.98 -0.07
N MET A 64 -8.64 -22.42 0.35
CA MET A 64 -8.22 -23.81 0.25
C MET A 64 -9.15 -24.75 1.03
N ALA A 65 -9.58 -24.35 2.23
CA ALA A 65 -10.55 -25.11 3.02
C ALA A 65 -11.87 -25.31 2.27
N VAL A 66 -12.35 -24.28 1.56
CA VAL A 66 -13.57 -24.35 0.75
C VAL A 66 -13.39 -25.19 -0.52
N LEU A 67 -12.24 -25.11 -1.18
CA LEU A 67 -11.97 -25.84 -2.42
C LEU A 67 -11.74 -27.34 -2.19
N THR A 68 -11.12 -27.70 -1.06
CA THR A 68 -10.79 -29.09 -0.71
C THR A 68 -11.92 -29.82 0.03
N GLU A 69 -12.93 -29.09 0.52
CA GLU A 69 -14.08 -29.68 1.20
C GLU A 69 -14.73 -30.76 0.34
N GLY A 70 -14.95 -31.95 0.91
CA GLY A 70 -15.49 -33.10 0.17
C GLY A 70 -14.51 -33.72 -0.82
N GLY A 71 -13.21 -33.65 -0.52
CA GLY A 71 -12.16 -34.53 -1.05
C GLY A 71 -11.55 -34.13 -2.40
N ALA A 72 -11.84 -32.93 -2.91
CA ALA A 72 -11.25 -32.48 -4.16
C ALA A 72 -9.75 -32.19 -3.99
N VAL A 73 -8.93 -32.70 -4.90
CA VAL A 73 -7.48 -32.50 -4.90
C VAL A 73 -7.16 -31.24 -5.71
N VAL A 74 -6.74 -30.19 -5.00
CA VAL A 74 -6.25 -28.93 -5.59
C VAL A 74 -4.76 -29.10 -5.91
N GLU A 75 -4.40 -29.07 -7.18
CA GLU A 75 -2.99 -29.15 -7.63
C GLU A 75 -2.27 -27.82 -7.44
N SER A 76 -2.97 -26.71 -7.73
CA SER A 76 -2.40 -25.38 -7.55
C SER A 76 -3.48 -24.35 -7.25
N LEU A 77 -3.13 -23.36 -6.43
CA LEU A 77 -3.97 -22.20 -6.14
C LEU A 77 -3.16 -20.93 -6.40
N LEU A 78 -3.51 -20.20 -7.45
CA LEU A 78 -2.91 -18.92 -7.83
C LEU A 78 -3.77 -17.78 -7.26
N MET A 79 -3.18 -16.95 -6.41
CA MET A 79 -3.83 -15.79 -5.81
C MET A 79 -3.04 -14.53 -6.16
N PRO A 80 -3.33 -13.88 -7.30
CA PRO A 80 -2.61 -12.68 -7.71
C PRO A 80 -2.73 -11.56 -6.65
N PRO A 81 -1.64 -10.83 -6.38
CA PRO A 81 -1.63 -9.78 -5.36
C PRO A 81 -2.62 -8.68 -5.72
N ASN A 82 -3.34 -8.17 -4.72
CA ASN A 82 -4.32 -7.08 -4.85
C ASN A 82 -5.48 -7.33 -5.84
N LYS A 83 -5.65 -8.55 -6.36
CA LYS A 83 -6.78 -8.89 -7.24
C LYS A 83 -7.94 -9.48 -6.44
N PRO A 84 -9.20 -9.18 -6.82
CA PRO A 84 -10.38 -9.71 -6.16
C PRO A 84 -10.76 -11.11 -6.68
N TYR A 85 -9.84 -11.88 -7.24
CA TYR A 85 -10.09 -13.21 -7.78
C TYR A 85 -8.84 -14.09 -7.63
N SER A 86 -9.02 -15.40 -7.79
CA SER A 86 -7.96 -16.41 -7.74
C SER A 86 -8.26 -17.54 -8.73
N PHE A 87 -7.27 -18.37 -9.05
CA PHE A 87 -7.40 -19.52 -9.92
C PHE A 87 -7.03 -20.79 -9.18
N ALA A 88 -7.89 -21.79 -9.22
CA ALA A 88 -7.64 -23.12 -8.69
C ALA A 88 -7.52 -24.12 -9.85
N SER A 89 -6.44 -24.90 -9.86
CA SER A 89 -6.27 -26.05 -10.76
C SER A 89 -6.47 -27.34 -9.98
N PHE A 90 -7.16 -28.29 -10.59
CA PHE A 90 -7.53 -29.57 -10.00
C PHE A 90 -7.01 -30.73 -10.84
N ALA A 91 -6.79 -31.88 -10.20
CA ALA A 91 -6.30 -33.08 -10.87
C ALA A 91 -7.19 -33.54 -12.04
N SER A 92 -8.52 -33.39 -11.89
CA SER A 92 -9.48 -33.75 -12.95
C SER A 92 -10.54 -32.67 -13.19
N PRO A 93 -11.14 -32.60 -14.39
CA PRO A 93 -12.31 -31.77 -14.64
C PRO A 93 -13.50 -32.10 -13.72
N GLN A 94 -13.62 -33.35 -13.26
CA GLN A 94 -14.64 -33.79 -12.31
C GLN A 94 -14.45 -33.14 -10.93
N ASP A 95 -13.20 -33.08 -10.45
CA ASP A 95 -12.86 -32.38 -9.20
C ASP A 95 -13.12 -30.88 -9.33
N GLY A 96 -12.73 -30.27 -10.46
CA GLY A 96 -13.05 -28.88 -10.78
C GLY A 96 -14.56 -28.60 -10.79
N ARG A 97 -15.37 -29.50 -11.37
CA ARG A 97 -16.84 -29.42 -11.33
C ARG A 97 -17.40 -29.52 -9.92
N SER A 98 -16.89 -30.47 -9.13
CA SER A 98 -17.32 -30.70 -7.75
C SER A 98 -17.02 -29.48 -6.87
N ALA A 99 -15.80 -28.96 -6.96
CA ALA A 99 -15.40 -27.73 -6.28
C ALA A 99 -16.21 -26.52 -6.77
N GLN A 100 -16.38 -26.32 -8.07
CA GLN A 100 -17.20 -25.23 -8.62
C GLN A 100 -18.62 -25.26 -8.06
N THR A 101 -19.27 -26.43 -8.04
CA THR A 101 -20.65 -26.58 -7.56
C THR A 101 -20.80 -26.22 -6.08
N ARG A 102 -19.79 -26.53 -5.25
CA ARG A 102 -19.79 -26.23 -3.82
C ARG A 102 -19.40 -24.79 -3.50
N CYS A 103 -18.43 -24.25 -4.23
CA CYS A 103 -17.88 -22.92 -4.00
C CYS A 103 -18.80 -21.82 -4.57
N HIS A 104 -19.51 -22.10 -5.67
CA HIS A 104 -20.34 -21.13 -6.36
C HIS A 104 -21.53 -20.66 -5.50
N GLY A 105 -21.60 -19.36 -5.21
CA GLY A 105 -22.63 -18.77 -4.36
C GLY A 105 -22.39 -18.90 -2.85
N ARG A 106 -21.30 -19.59 -2.44
CA ARG A 106 -20.92 -19.70 -1.04
C ARG A 106 -20.49 -18.34 -0.51
N THR A 107 -20.83 -18.07 0.74
CA THR A 107 -20.41 -16.86 1.44
C THR A 107 -19.33 -17.19 2.46
N LEU A 108 -18.20 -16.48 2.35
CA LEU A 108 -17.10 -16.48 3.30
C LEU A 108 -17.12 -15.21 4.15
N GLN A 109 -16.50 -15.28 5.32
CA GLN A 109 -16.17 -14.10 6.11
C GLN A 109 -14.72 -13.75 5.83
N ALA A 110 -14.47 -12.62 5.17
CA ALA A 110 -13.12 -12.12 4.91
C ALA A 110 -12.42 -11.74 6.22
N ASN A 111 -11.09 -11.63 6.17
CA ASN A 111 -10.29 -11.36 7.36
C ASN A 111 -10.59 -10.00 8.03
N ASP A 112 -11.13 -9.04 7.29
CA ASP A 112 -11.59 -7.74 7.81
C ASP A 112 -13.04 -7.78 8.33
N GLY A 113 -13.66 -8.95 8.36
CA GLY A 113 -14.99 -9.21 8.92
C GLY A 113 -16.15 -9.07 7.94
N HIS A 114 -15.95 -8.57 6.71
CA HIS A 114 -17.05 -8.45 5.74
C HIS A 114 -17.40 -9.78 5.08
N ARG A 115 -18.64 -9.90 4.59
CA ARG A 115 -19.13 -11.12 3.94
C ARG A 115 -18.85 -11.08 2.44
N VAL A 116 -18.18 -12.11 1.96
CA VAL A 116 -17.78 -12.27 0.55
C VAL A 116 -18.54 -13.43 -0.07
N THR A 117 -19.32 -13.19 -1.11
CA THR A 117 -19.92 -14.27 -1.91
C THR A 117 -19.00 -14.62 -3.08
N LEU A 118 -18.64 -15.89 -3.19
CA LEU A 118 -17.78 -16.42 -4.25
C LEU A 118 -18.59 -16.71 -5.52
N TYR A 119 -18.03 -16.39 -6.69
CA TYR A 119 -18.62 -16.75 -7.99
C TYR A 119 -17.59 -17.53 -8.80
N CYS A 120 -17.85 -18.82 -8.97
CA CYS A 120 -16.91 -19.71 -9.64
C CYS A 120 -17.30 -19.95 -11.10
N SER A 121 -16.34 -19.84 -12.02
CA SER A 121 -16.51 -20.10 -13.46
C SER A 121 -15.34 -20.95 -13.97
N TYR A 122 -15.57 -21.79 -14.98
CA TYR A 122 -14.50 -22.55 -15.63
C TYR A 122 -13.66 -21.64 -16.52
N VAL A 123 -12.37 -21.90 -16.63
CA VAL A 123 -11.46 -21.21 -17.56
C VAL A 123 -10.59 -22.23 -18.28
N LEU A 124 -10.15 -21.90 -19.49
CA LEU A 124 -9.18 -22.73 -20.20
C LEU A 124 -7.80 -22.61 -19.53
N PRO A 125 -6.96 -23.65 -19.59
CA PRO A 125 -5.59 -23.61 -19.08
C PRO A 125 -4.75 -22.68 -19.95
N ALA A 126 -4.78 -21.39 -19.62
CA ALA A 126 -3.97 -20.35 -20.27
C ALA A 126 -3.67 -19.20 -19.30
N VAL A 127 -3.60 -19.48 -17.99
CA VAL A 127 -3.07 -18.51 -17.04
C VAL A 127 -1.55 -18.59 -17.19
N ASP A 128 -1.02 -17.65 -17.97
CA ASP A 128 0.41 -17.47 -18.15
C ASP A 128 1.04 -17.36 -16.76
N ARG A 129 1.97 -18.26 -16.44
CA ARG A 129 2.73 -18.21 -15.20
C ARG A 129 3.72 -17.07 -15.39
N GLY A 130 3.25 -15.84 -15.17
CA GLY A 130 4.10 -14.65 -15.22
C GLY A 130 5.38 -14.95 -14.47
N VAL A 131 6.50 -14.91 -15.19
CA VAL A 131 7.82 -15.26 -14.67
C VAL A 131 8.08 -14.35 -13.47
N CYS A 132 8.14 -14.93 -12.27
CA CYS A 132 8.49 -14.19 -11.08
C CYS A 132 9.98 -13.88 -11.19
N GLU A 133 10.31 -12.64 -11.56
CA GLU A 133 11.70 -12.18 -11.52
C GLU A 133 12.21 -12.30 -10.08
N CYS A 134 13.32 -13.02 -9.90
CA CYS A 134 13.96 -13.13 -8.60
C CYS A 134 14.52 -11.76 -8.22
N VAL A 135 13.83 -11.06 -7.31
CA VAL A 135 14.27 -9.75 -6.83
C VAL A 135 15.23 -9.98 -5.66
N SER A 136 16.49 -9.58 -5.83
CA SER A 136 17.47 -9.62 -4.75
C SER A 136 17.18 -8.55 -3.70
N LEU A 137 17.59 -8.79 -2.45
CA LEU A 137 17.58 -7.75 -1.41
C LEU A 137 18.45 -6.55 -1.83
N PRO A 138 18.11 -5.32 -1.41
CA PRO A 138 18.97 -4.16 -1.53
C PRO A 138 20.39 -4.47 -1.02
N PRO A 139 21.46 -4.09 -1.75
CA PRO A 139 22.83 -4.36 -1.31
C PRO A 139 23.12 -3.78 0.07
N GLY A 140 23.65 -4.61 0.97
CA GLY A 140 23.94 -4.25 2.36
C GLY A 140 22.76 -4.40 3.34
N LEU A 141 21.60 -4.88 2.85
CA LEU A 141 20.47 -5.27 3.69
C LEU A 141 20.59 -6.74 4.13
N CYS A 142 20.35 -7.01 5.41
CA CYS A 142 20.29 -8.36 5.97
C CYS A 142 19.17 -8.45 7.00
N VAL A 143 18.52 -9.61 7.10
CA VAL A 143 17.56 -9.93 8.16
C VAL A 143 18.06 -11.16 8.91
N LEU A 144 18.19 -11.04 10.23
CA LEU A 144 18.54 -12.14 11.12
C LEU A 144 17.28 -12.55 11.88
N GLU A 145 16.75 -13.73 11.56
CA GLU A 145 15.58 -14.29 12.23
C GLU A 145 15.92 -14.83 13.62
N ASP A 146 14.91 -14.86 14.50
CA ASP A 146 15.03 -15.35 15.87
C ASP A 146 16.30 -14.83 16.59
N PHE A 147 16.62 -13.56 16.33
CA PHE A 147 17.80 -12.90 16.86
C PHE A 147 17.70 -12.68 18.37
N VAL A 148 16.47 -12.56 18.90
CA VAL A 148 16.19 -12.51 20.34
C VAL A 148 15.23 -13.62 20.74
N SER A 149 15.34 -14.10 21.97
CA SER A 149 14.41 -15.09 22.51
C SER A 149 13.04 -14.46 22.85
N PRO A 150 11.97 -15.26 23.01
CA PRO A 150 10.68 -14.76 23.49
C PRO A 150 10.77 -14.05 24.85
N GLU A 151 11.65 -14.52 25.74
CA GLU A 151 11.90 -13.90 27.05
C GLU A 151 12.59 -12.54 26.90
N GLU A 152 13.62 -12.46 26.04
CA GLU A 152 14.29 -11.19 25.71
C GLU A 152 13.31 -10.20 25.05
N GLU A 153 12.43 -10.67 24.15
CA GLU A 153 11.37 -9.87 23.54
C GLU A 153 10.43 -9.28 24.59
N SER A 154 9.99 -10.08 25.57
CA SER A 154 9.14 -9.58 26.67
C SER A 154 9.87 -8.52 27.49
N GLN A 155 11.12 -8.78 27.90
CA GLN A 155 11.92 -7.84 28.70
C GLN A 155 12.11 -6.50 27.99
N LEU A 156 12.43 -6.53 26.69
CA LEU A 156 12.58 -5.32 25.89
C LEU A 156 11.27 -4.55 25.75
N LEU A 157 10.15 -5.24 25.52
CA LEU A 157 8.83 -4.60 25.42
C LEU A 157 8.42 -3.96 26.75
N ASP A 158 8.65 -4.64 27.87
CA ASP A 158 8.32 -4.17 29.22
C ASP A 158 9.21 -2.99 29.66
N ALA A 159 10.46 -2.94 29.19
CA ALA A 159 11.37 -1.81 29.43
C ALA A 159 10.86 -0.50 28.82
N VAL A 160 9.97 -0.55 27.82
CA VAL A 160 9.36 0.65 27.24
C VAL A 160 8.21 1.12 28.10
N ASN A 161 8.52 1.95 29.10
CA ASN A 161 7.48 2.62 29.86
C ASN A 161 6.75 3.66 28.99
N TRP A 162 5.53 3.33 28.57
CA TRP A 162 4.60 4.22 27.85
C TRP A 162 3.78 5.12 28.79
N THR A 163 3.77 4.84 30.10
CA THR A 163 2.79 5.35 31.07
C THR A 163 3.29 6.46 32.00
N SER A 164 4.59 6.78 32.07
CA SER A 164 5.00 7.82 33.02
C SER A 164 4.50 9.21 32.60
N HIS A 165 3.70 9.82 33.49
CA HIS A 165 3.52 11.25 33.58
C HIS A 165 4.83 11.84 34.09
N ASP A 166 5.68 12.33 33.19
CA ASP A 166 6.67 13.35 33.53
C ASP A 166 6.64 14.40 32.43
N ASP A 167 6.71 15.67 32.85
CA ASP A 167 6.40 16.90 32.13
C ASP A 167 7.30 17.23 30.91
N ASP A 168 8.00 16.24 30.34
CA ASP A 168 8.90 16.44 29.20
C ASP A 168 8.23 16.07 27.87
N VAL A 169 7.45 17.02 27.34
CA VAL A 169 6.74 16.97 26.04
C VAL A 169 7.66 16.67 24.83
N THR A 170 8.98 16.74 25.02
CA THR A 170 10.01 16.58 23.98
C THR A 170 10.30 15.11 23.65
N THR A 171 10.42 14.22 24.65
CA THR A 171 10.90 12.83 24.48
C THR A 171 9.82 11.83 24.02
N ARG A 172 8.54 12.18 24.19
CA ARG A 172 7.38 11.37 23.81
C ARG A 172 6.48 12.16 22.89
N ARG A 173 6.32 11.68 21.65
CA ARG A 173 5.38 12.27 20.70
C ARG A 173 4.46 11.19 20.15
N GLU A 174 3.16 11.37 20.36
CA GLU A 174 2.17 10.71 19.53
C GLU A 174 2.18 11.42 18.17
N LEU A 175 2.90 10.85 17.21
CA LEU A 175 2.78 11.28 15.82
C LEU A 175 1.43 10.80 15.30
N LYS A 176 0.86 11.50 14.32
CA LYS A 176 -0.50 11.26 13.76
C LYS A 176 -0.85 9.78 13.49
N HIS A 177 0.15 8.90 13.33
CA HIS A 177 -0.03 7.50 12.98
C HIS A 177 0.86 6.49 13.75
N ARG A 178 1.53 6.85 14.85
CA ARG A 178 2.30 5.89 15.69
C ARG A 178 2.78 6.51 16.99
N ARG A 179 3.10 5.69 18.00
CA ARG A 179 3.81 6.14 19.20
C ARG A 179 5.31 6.05 19.00
N VAL A 180 6.02 7.09 19.44
CA VAL A 180 7.48 7.15 19.32
C VAL A 180 8.10 7.61 20.63
N LYS A 181 9.19 6.95 21.02
CA LYS A 181 10.05 7.33 22.15
C LYS A 181 11.51 7.31 21.71
N HIS A 182 12.32 8.26 22.20
CA HIS A 182 13.76 8.35 21.90
C HIS A 182 14.60 8.14 23.16
N TYR A 183 15.77 7.57 22.97
CA TYR A 183 16.79 7.31 23.99
C TYR A 183 18.17 7.70 23.46
N GLY A 184 19.07 8.11 24.34
CA GLY A 184 20.38 8.65 24.02
C GLY A 184 20.35 10.05 23.41
N TYR A 185 19.61 10.24 22.32
CA TYR A 185 19.39 11.55 21.68
C TYR A 185 17.96 11.69 21.13
N GLU A 186 17.37 12.88 21.26
CA GLU A 186 16.07 13.21 20.66
C GLU A 186 16.22 13.43 19.14
N PHE A 187 15.36 12.77 18.36
CA PHE A 187 15.24 13.02 16.93
C PHE A 187 14.22 14.13 16.66
N ARG A 188 14.68 15.21 16.06
CA ARG A 188 13.90 16.41 15.73
C ARG A 188 13.25 16.28 14.36
N TYR A 189 11.92 16.18 14.35
CA TYR A 189 11.14 15.96 13.13
C TYR A 189 10.93 17.20 12.26
N ASP A 190 11.17 18.39 12.79
CA ASP A 190 11.12 19.67 12.07
C ASP A 190 12.27 19.81 11.06
N ASN A 191 13.44 19.27 11.40
CA ASN A 191 14.63 19.30 10.54
C ASN A 191 15.17 17.91 10.18
N ASN A 192 14.48 16.85 10.61
CA ASN A 192 14.90 15.45 10.47
C ASN A 192 16.35 15.19 10.93
N ASN A 193 16.76 15.76 12.05
CA ASN A 193 18.13 15.63 12.55
C ASN A 193 18.16 15.44 14.07
N VAL A 194 19.35 15.34 14.63
CA VAL A 194 19.62 15.22 16.06
C VAL A 194 20.44 16.42 16.50
N ASP A 195 20.13 16.95 17.68
CA ASP A 195 20.96 17.97 18.33
C ASP A 195 22.14 17.27 19.05
N LYS A 196 23.31 17.29 18.42
CA LYS A 196 24.51 16.56 18.87
C LYS A 196 25.06 17.09 20.19
N ASP A 197 24.69 18.31 20.57
CA ASP A 197 25.13 18.97 21.80
C ASP A 197 24.19 18.71 22.98
N LYS A 198 23.07 18.01 22.75
CA LYS A 198 22.03 17.75 23.77
C LYS A 198 21.66 16.26 23.87
N PRO A 199 22.55 15.42 24.41
CA PRO A 199 22.19 14.04 24.73
C PRO A 199 21.11 13.99 25.82
N LEU A 200 20.24 12.98 25.74
CA LEU A 200 19.24 12.67 26.76
C LEU A 200 19.91 12.01 27.97
N PRO A 201 19.52 12.39 29.20
CA PRO A 201 20.19 11.94 30.42
C PRO A 201 20.05 10.45 30.69
N GLU A 202 18.96 9.82 30.22
CA GLU A 202 18.67 8.39 30.44
C GLU A 202 19.62 7.45 29.67
N GLY A 203 20.32 7.95 28.63
CA GLY A 203 21.11 7.09 27.75
C GLY A 203 20.24 6.05 27.02
N LEU A 204 20.82 4.89 26.71
CA LEU A 204 20.09 3.74 26.17
C LEU A 204 19.66 2.82 27.35
N PRO A 205 18.49 2.16 27.28
CA PRO A 205 18.06 1.21 28.30
C PRO A 205 19.03 0.03 28.43
N SER A 206 19.42 -0.32 29.65
CA SER A 206 20.37 -1.42 29.94
C SER A 206 19.89 -2.79 29.45
N GLU A 207 18.57 -2.97 29.31
CA GLU A 207 17.95 -4.16 28.73
C GLU A 207 18.38 -4.40 27.28
N CYS A 208 18.83 -3.35 26.58
CA CYS A 208 19.36 -3.47 25.22
C CYS A 208 20.82 -3.96 25.18
N ASP A 209 21.56 -3.94 26.29
CA ASP A 209 23.00 -4.19 26.31
C ASP A 209 23.34 -5.59 25.80
N ALA A 210 22.61 -6.62 26.23
CA ALA A 210 22.85 -8.00 25.80
C ALA A 210 22.70 -8.16 24.27
N VAL A 211 21.68 -7.53 23.69
CA VAL A 211 21.41 -7.53 22.25
C VAL A 211 22.50 -6.78 21.49
N LEU A 212 22.92 -5.60 21.99
CA LEU A 212 23.95 -4.80 21.34
C LEU A 212 25.34 -5.45 21.42
N GLN A 213 25.68 -6.08 22.55
CA GLN A 213 26.92 -6.86 22.67
C GLN A 213 26.92 -8.05 21.72
N ARG A 214 25.78 -8.74 21.55
CA ARG A 214 25.63 -9.80 20.53
C ARG A 214 25.92 -9.26 19.13
N CYS A 215 25.37 -8.09 18.78
CA CYS A 215 25.65 -7.45 17.49
C CYS A 215 27.14 -7.12 17.28
N VAL A 216 27.88 -6.77 18.34
CA VAL A 216 29.34 -6.56 18.27
C VAL A 216 30.07 -7.88 18.07
N CYS A 217 29.75 -8.90 18.88
CA CYS A 217 30.37 -10.23 18.80
C CYS A 217 30.16 -10.89 17.43
N ASP A 218 28.98 -10.73 16.84
CA ASP A 218 28.64 -11.27 15.52
C ASP A 218 29.21 -10.43 14.36
N GLY A 219 29.95 -9.34 14.66
CA GLY A 219 30.56 -8.46 13.67
C GLY A 219 29.57 -7.61 12.88
N LEU A 220 28.32 -7.48 13.37
CA LEU A 220 27.30 -6.65 12.74
C LEU A 220 27.59 -5.17 12.94
N ILE A 221 28.21 -4.79 14.06
CA ILE A 221 28.67 -3.44 14.34
C ILE A 221 30.07 -3.47 14.94
N SER A 222 30.87 -2.44 14.67
CA SER A 222 32.20 -2.25 15.29
C SER A 222 32.17 -1.28 16.47
N VAL A 223 31.12 -0.46 16.58
CA VAL A 223 30.96 0.56 17.61
C VAL A 223 29.53 0.50 18.12
N LEU A 224 29.35 0.58 19.44
CA LEU A 224 28.04 0.57 20.06
C LEU A 224 27.23 1.82 19.65
N PRO A 225 25.95 1.65 19.27
CA PRO A 225 25.06 2.77 19.00
C PRO A 225 24.82 3.58 20.27
N ASP A 226 24.60 4.87 20.10
CA ASP A 226 24.33 5.84 21.17
C ASP A 226 22.99 6.55 20.98
N GLN A 227 22.20 6.15 19.97
CA GLN A 227 20.85 6.63 19.74
C GLN A 227 19.89 5.46 19.49
N LEU A 228 18.75 5.46 20.16
CA LEU A 228 17.66 4.51 19.95
C LEU A 228 16.32 5.21 19.72
N THR A 229 15.60 4.81 18.67
CA THR A 229 14.20 5.21 18.43
C THR A 229 13.31 3.99 18.57
N VAL A 230 12.38 4.02 19.53
CA VAL A 230 11.32 3.02 19.67
C VAL A 230 10.07 3.51 18.95
N ASN A 231 9.56 2.73 18.00
CA ASN A 231 8.30 3.00 17.30
C ASN A 231 7.30 1.87 17.59
N GLN A 232 6.09 2.20 18.04
CA GLN A 232 4.99 1.27 18.18
C GLN A 232 3.89 1.58 17.17
N TYR A 233 3.50 0.55 16.42
CA TYR A 233 2.51 0.60 15.35
C TYR A 233 1.34 -0.31 15.69
N GLU A 234 0.14 0.27 15.63
CA GLU A 234 -1.11 -0.50 15.66
C GLU A 234 -1.53 -0.96 14.25
N SER A 235 -2.50 -1.87 14.19
CA SER A 235 -3.04 -2.34 12.90
C SER A 235 -3.58 -1.18 12.06
N GLY A 236 -3.11 -1.06 10.82
CA GLY A 236 -3.44 0.05 9.91
C GLY A 236 -2.44 1.21 9.94
N GLN A 237 -1.54 1.27 10.92
CA GLN A 237 -0.51 2.30 11.01
C GLN A 237 0.74 1.96 10.18
N GLY A 238 1.59 2.96 9.98
CA GLY A 238 2.78 2.83 9.14
C GLY A 238 3.73 4.02 9.26
N ILE A 239 4.77 4.01 8.43
CA ILE A 239 5.74 5.10 8.29
C ILE A 239 5.99 5.34 6.80
N PRO A 240 5.89 6.59 6.32
CA PRO A 240 6.12 6.89 4.91
C PRO A 240 7.55 6.52 4.48
N PRO A 241 7.78 6.24 3.19
CA PRO A 241 9.12 5.99 2.67
C PRO A 241 10.07 7.15 2.96
N HIS A 242 11.23 6.85 3.55
CA HIS A 242 12.26 7.83 3.88
C HIS A 242 13.65 7.20 3.87
N VAL A 243 14.69 8.03 3.91
CA VAL A 243 16.08 7.65 4.16
C VAL A 243 16.50 8.32 5.47
N ASP A 244 17.21 7.60 6.32
CA ASP A 244 17.74 8.18 7.56
C ASP A 244 18.84 9.20 7.24
N THR A 245 18.80 10.36 7.90
CA THR A 245 19.63 11.52 7.60
C THR A 245 21.12 11.20 7.63
N HIS A 246 21.84 11.52 6.55
CA HIS A 246 23.22 11.08 6.36
C HIS A 246 24.18 11.79 7.30
N SER A 247 23.95 13.07 7.57
CA SER A 247 24.75 13.84 8.53
C SER A 247 24.51 13.47 10.00
N ALA A 248 23.38 12.83 10.30
CA ALA A 248 22.95 12.53 11.67
C ALA A 248 23.53 11.21 12.16
N PHE A 249 23.54 10.19 11.31
CA PHE A 249 23.87 8.82 11.69
C PHE A 249 24.97 8.21 10.83
N GLU A 250 25.71 7.29 11.42
CA GLU A 250 26.72 6.49 10.74
C GLU A 250 26.10 5.50 9.74
N ASP A 251 26.94 4.67 9.12
CA ASP A 251 26.55 3.72 8.08
C ASP A 251 25.58 2.65 8.60
N THR A 252 25.93 1.96 9.69
CA THR A 252 25.12 0.82 10.14
C THR A 252 23.91 1.26 10.96
N ILE A 253 22.72 0.84 10.51
CA ILE A 253 21.45 1.03 11.22
C ILE A 253 20.85 -0.35 11.51
N LEU A 254 20.51 -0.58 12.78
CA LEU A 254 19.91 -1.83 13.24
C LEU A 254 18.44 -1.57 13.60
N SER A 255 17.51 -2.40 13.13
CA SER A 255 16.09 -2.31 13.50
C SER A 255 15.60 -3.66 13.99
N LEU A 256 15.44 -3.81 15.30
CA LEU A 256 14.90 -5.01 15.94
C LEU A 256 13.37 -4.94 15.92
N GLY A 257 12.72 -5.92 15.29
CA GLY A 257 11.26 -6.06 15.26
C GLY A 257 10.75 -6.93 16.41
N LEU A 258 9.77 -6.44 17.18
CA LEU A 258 9.16 -7.11 18.33
C LEU A 258 7.63 -7.09 18.23
N GLY A 259 6.96 -8.09 18.82
CA GLY A 259 5.51 -8.24 18.81
C GLY A 259 5.01 -8.87 17.51
N ALA A 260 4.29 -8.11 16.68
CA ALA A 260 3.81 -8.60 15.40
C ALA A 260 4.81 -8.38 14.25
N LYS A 261 4.89 -9.34 13.32
CA LYS A 261 5.61 -9.18 12.05
C LYS A 261 4.96 -8.10 11.16
N THR A 262 5.74 -7.56 10.22
CA THR A 262 5.22 -6.60 9.22
C THR A 262 5.95 -6.75 7.88
N VAL A 263 5.41 -6.13 6.83
CA VAL A 263 6.12 -5.94 5.56
C VAL A 263 6.69 -4.52 5.49
N MET A 264 7.99 -4.43 5.26
CA MET A 264 8.71 -3.19 5.01
C MET A 264 8.98 -3.05 3.50
N ASP A 265 8.68 -1.89 2.95
CA ASP A 265 8.81 -1.57 1.54
C ASP A 265 10.11 -0.76 1.31
N PHE A 266 10.99 -1.26 0.46
CA PHE A 266 12.22 -0.60 0.03
C PHE A 266 12.07 -0.13 -1.41
N ARG A 267 12.43 1.13 -1.69
CA ARG A 267 12.40 1.69 -3.06
C ARG A 267 13.70 2.37 -3.41
N HIS A 268 14.24 2.00 -4.56
CA HIS A 268 15.41 2.61 -5.15
C HIS A 268 14.99 3.76 -6.07
N PRO A 269 15.79 4.83 -6.18
CA PRO A 269 15.48 5.98 -7.05
C PRO A 269 15.31 5.65 -8.55
N ASP A 270 15.82 4.52 -9.03
CA ASP A 270 15.66 4.06 -10.43
C ASP A 270 14.32 3.35 -10.72
N GLY A 271 13.44 3.24 -9.72
CA GLY A 271 12.12 2.61 -9.83
C GLY A 271 12.07 1.16 -9.33
N ARG A 272 13.20 0.52 -9.00
CA ARG A 272 13.17 -0.80 -8.34
C ARG A 272 12.48 -0.71 -6.97
N SER A 273 11.66 -1.70 -6.66
CA SER A 273 10.95 -1.79 -5.38
C SER A 273 11.02 -3.23 -4.86
N VAL A 274 11.35 -3.37 -3.58
CA VAL A 274 11.45 -4.67 -2.89
C VAL A 274 10.65 -4.59 -1.61
N SER A 275 9.66 -5.47 -1.42
CA SER A 275 8.96 -5.61 -0.15
C SER A 275 9.58 -6.79 0.61
N ILE A 276 9.93 -6.60 1.87
CA ILE A 276 10.52 -7.64 2.72
C ILE A 276 9.59 -7.95 3.89
N VAL A 277 9.49 -9.23 4.24
CA VAL A 277 8.88 -9.63 5.52
C VAL A 277 9.90 -9.38 6.62
N HIS A 278 9.50 -8.64 7.65
CA HIS A 278 10.27 -8.38 8.86
C HIS A 278 9.55 -9.09 10.04
N PRO A 279 9.95 -10.33 10.37
CA PRO A 279 9.35 -11.12 11.45
C PRO A 279 9.48 -10.48 12.84
N ALA A 280 8.70 -10.99 13.79
CA ALA A 280 8.95 -10.74 15.21
C ALA A 280 10.30 -11.36 15.62
N ARG A 281 10.93 -10.79 16.65
CA ARG A 281 12.24 -11.20 17.18
C ARG A 281 13.39 -11.19 16.18
N SER A 282 13.22 -10.53 15.04
CA SER A 282 14.25 -10.48 14.00
C SER A 282 14.95 -9.13 13.97
N LEU A 283 16.24 -9.15 13.60
CA LEU A 283 17.06 -7.96 13.47
C LEU A 283 17.27 -7.63 11.99
N LEU A 284 16.73 -6.50 11.55
CA LEU A 284 17.02 -5.92 10.25
C LEU A 284 18.30 -5.07 10.33
N VAL A 285 19.28 -5.37 9.49
CA VAL A 285 20.55 -4.63 9.41
C VAL A 285 20.60 -3.92 8.07
N MET A 286 20.75 -2.59 8.11
CA MET A 286 20.94 -1.74 6.93
C MET A 286 22.36 -1.18 6.93
N LYS A 287 23.11 -1.40 5.84
CA LYS A 287 24.45 -0.86 5.60
C LYS A 287 24.63 -0.48 4.14
N GLY A 288 25.53 0.44 3.85
CA GLY A 288 25.87 0.81 2.48
C GLY A 288 24.65 1.28 1.67
N GLU A 289 24.46 0.71 0.48
CA GLU A 289 23.42 1.14 -0.45
C GLU A 289 22.02 1.11 0.18
N SER A 290 21.67 0.03 0.90
CA SER A 290 20.34 -0.13 1.50
C SER A 290 20.00 0.93 2.54
N ARG A 291 21.01 1.57 3.15
CA ARG A 291 20.86 2.61 4.16
C ARG A 291 20.98 4.01 3.59
N TYR A 292 21.81 4.21 2.58
CA TYR A 292 22.16 5.52 2.04
C TYR A 292 21.30 5.91 0.84
N LEU A 293 20.86 4.95 0.03
CA LEU A 293 20.23 5.23 -1.26
C LEU A 293 18.78 4.76 -1.33
N TRP A 294 18.49 3.58 -0.76
CA TRP A 294 17.14 3.04 -0.74
C TRP A 294 16.28 3.76 0.30
N THR A 295 15.08 4.17 -0.10
CA THR A 295 14.06 4.59 0.86
C THR A 295 13.43 3.35 1.48
N HIS A 296 13.09 3.41 2.77
CA HIS A 296 12.38 2.35 3.47
C HIS A 296 11.12 2.90 4.16
N GLY A 297 10.08 2.08 4.25
CA GLY A 297 8.82 2.49 4.86
C GLY A 297 7.91 1.31 5.19
N ILE A 298 6.87 1.57 5.97
CA ILE A 298 5.82 0.60 6.28
C ILE A 298 4.52 1.21 5.77
N THR A 299 3.97 0.70 4.68
CA THR A 299 2.71 1.20 4.13
C THR A 299 1.57 1.03 5.16
N PRO A 300 0.75 2.06 5.42
CA PRO A 300 -0.41 1.96 6.32
C PRO A 300 -1.48 1.00 5.77
N ARG A 301 -1.58 -0.20 6.33
CA ARG A 301 -2.55 -1.24 5.93
C ARG A 301 -2.84 -2.17 7.11
N LYS A 302 -3.99 -2.87 7.06
CA LYS A 302 -4.38 -3.85 8.10
C LYS A 302 -3.90 -5.27 7.79
N PHE A 303 -3.62 -5.55 6.51
CA PHE A 303 -3.19 -6.86 6.04
C PHE A 303 -1.98 -6.71 5.13
N ASP A 304 -1.04 -7.64 5.26
CA ASP A 304 0.09 -7.81 4.37
C ASP A 304 -0.13 -9.02 3.46
N VAL A 305 0.32 -8.92 2.21
CA VAL A 305 0.44 -10.08 1.31
C VAL A 305 1.81 -10.68 1.55
N VAL A 306 1.85 -11.94 2.00
CA VAL A 306 3.09 -12.64 2.36
C VAL A 306 3.15 -14.01 1.70
N PRO A 307 4.35 -14.59 1.53
CA PRO A 307 4.46 -15.97 1.09
C PRO A 307 3.78 -16.94 2.06
N ALA A 308 3.07 -17.95 1.57
CA ALA A 308 2.39 -18.94 2.40
C ALA A 308 3.38 -19.95 2.98
N SER A 309 4.36 -20.40 2.19
CA SER A 309 5.43 -21.30 2.61
C SER A 309 6.39 -20.68 3.64
N ALA A 310 6.53 -19.35 3.61
CA ALA A 310 7.43 -18.59 4.46
C ALA A 310 6.66 -17.58 5.35
N ALA A 311 5.42 -17.89 5.72
CA ALA A 311 4.57 -16.97 6.48
C ALA A 311 5.26 -16.42 7.75
N GLU A 312 6.15 -17.19 8.38
CA GLU A 312 6.88 -16.79 9.58
C GLU A 312 8.35 -16.41 9.34
N ARG A 313 8.88 -16.67 8.14
CA ARG A 313 10.30 -16.41 7.83
C ARG A 313 10.51 -15.03 7.23
N SER A 314 11.72 -14.53 7.36
CA SER A 314 12.19 -13.37 6.64
C SER A 314 12.45 -13.73 5.18
N GLY A 315 12.22 -12.77 4.30
CA GLY A 315 12.40 -13.00 2.87
C GLY A 315 11.86 -11.85 2.05
N VAL A 316 12.34 -11.76 0.81
CA VAL A 316 11.72 -10.94 -0.21
C VAL A 316 10.32 -11.49 -0.46
N VAL A 317 9.32 -10.62 -0.46
CA VAL A 317 7.98 -10.96 -0.93
C VAL A 317 8.08 -11.18 -2.44
N ASN A 318 8.44 -12.39 -2.83
CA ASN A 318 8.34 -12.83 -4.22
C ASN A 318 6.85 -12.92 -4.53
N PHE A 319 6.40 -12.13 -5.50
CA PHE A 319 5.01 -12.14 -5.94
C PHE A 319 4.68 -13.36 -6.80
N ASP A 320 5.18 -14.55 -6.45
CA ASP A 320 4.73 -15.80 -7.06
C ASP A 320 3.28 -16.03 -6.61
N PRO A 321 2.28 -15.86 -7.48
CA PRO A 321 0.88 -15.96 -7.09
C PRO A 321 0.52 -17.34 -6.51
N SER A 322 1.32 -18.37 -6.80
CA SER A 322 1.11 -19.74 -6.33
C SER A 322 1.41 -19.94 -4.84
N ASP A 323 2.13 -19.01 -4.21
CA ASP A 323 2.56 -19.10 -2.82
C ASP A 323 2.21 -17.84 -2.01
N LEU A 324 1.14 -17.10 -2.32
CA LEU A 324 0.73 -15.92 -1.52
C LEU A 324 -0.45 -16.18 -0.59
N THR A 325 -0.46 -15.55 0.58
CA THR A 325 -1.58 -15.47 1.53
C THR A 325 -1.68 -14.09 2.21
N LEU A 326 -2.69 -13.89 3.05
CA LEU A 326 -2.89 -12.66 3.84
C LEU A 326 -2.43 -12.85 5.28
N ASN A 327 -1.59 -11.94 5.75
CA ASN A 327 -1.24 -11.80 7.15
C ASN A 327 -1.94 -10.59 7.78
N GLN A 328 -2.67 -10.79 8.87
CA GLN A 328 -3.26 -9.69 9.64
C GLN A 328 -2.18 -9.00 10.49
N ARG A 329 -2.14 -7.67 10.45
CA ARG A 329 -1.22 -6.90 11.31
C ARG A 329 -1.77 -6.81 12.73
N GLY A 330 -0.94 -7.19 13.69
CA GLY A 330 -1.12 -6.91 15.10
C GLY A 330 -0.30 -5.69 15.55
N THR A 331 -0.20 -5.47 16.86
CA THR A 331 0.64 -4.43 17.45
C THR A 331 2.11 -4.81 17.30
N ARG A 332 2.91 -3.92 16.71
CA ARG A 332 4.34 -4.11 16.47
C ARG A 332 5.12 -3.01 17.13
N THR A 333 6.19 -3.36 17.84
CA THR A 333 7.18 -2.40 18.32
C THR A 333 8.49 -2.63 17.59
N SER A 334 9.22 -1.57 17.25
CA SER A 334 10.57 -1.70 16.74
C SER A 334 11.55 -0.78 17.41
N PHE A 335 12.73 -1.32 17.69
CA PHE A 335 13.85 -0.64 18.29
C PHE A 335 14.87 -0.37 17.20
N THR A 336 15.01 0.88 16.78
CA THR A 336 15.98 1.26 15.77
C THR A 336 17.20 1.90 16.43
N PHE A 337 18.33 1.21 16.39
CA PHE A 337 19.60 1.63 16.98
C PHE A 337 20.52 2.24 15.92
N ARG A 338 21.14 3.36 16.27
CA ARG A 338 22.02 4.13 15.40
C ARG A 338 23.19 4.70 16.18
N LYS A 339 24.31 4.89 15.48
CA LYS A 339 25.44 5.66 15.98
C LYS A 339 25.37 7.08 15.44
N ILE A 340 25.42 8.09 16.31
CA ILE A 340 25.48 9.49 15.91
C ILE A 340 26.80 9.76 15.19
N ARG A 341 26.68 10.41 14.03
CA ARG A 341 27.81 10.83 13.22
C ARG A 341 28.26 12.21 13.65
N HIS A 342 29.55 12.42 13.88
CA HIS A 342 30.10 13.74 14.25
C HIS A 342 30.78 14.47 13.09
N THR A 343 31.18 13.77 12.04
CA THR A 343 31.80 14.34 10.83
C THR A 343 30.77 14.50 9.70
N PRO A 344 30.97 15.42 8.74
CA PRO A 344 30.14 15.46 7.54
C PRO A 344 30.16 14.11 6.79
N CYS A 345 29.03 13.71 6.23
CA CYS A 345 28.96 12.44 5.51
C CYS A 345 29.59 12.56 4.10
N ASP A 346 30.43 11.61 3.74
CA ASP A 346 31.18 11.49 2.49
C ASP A 346 30.83 10.21 1.70
N CYS A 347 29.63 9.66 1.90
CA CYS A 347 29.16 8.45 1.22
C CYS A 347 29.18 8.55 -0.31
N ALA A 348 29.15 7.40 -1.00
CA ALA A 348 29.14 7.30 -2.47
C ALA A 348 27.84 7.78 -3.16
N TYR A 349 26.93 8.44 -2.44
CA TYR A 349 25.57 8.78 -2.87
C TYR A 349 25.26 10.27 -2.70
N PRO A 350 26.00 11.18 -3.38
CA PRO A 350 25.85 12.62 -3.21
C PRO A 350 24.45 13.15 -3.58
N SER A 351 23.72 12.47 -4.46
CA SER A 351 22.39 12.88 -4.92
C SER A 351 21.33 12.94 -3.81
N VAL A 352 21.50 12.14 -2.76
CA VAL A 352 20.57 12.04 -1.62
C VAL A 352 21.22 12.41 -0.28
N CYS A 353 22.52 12.72 -0.27
CA CYS A 353 23.27 13.03 0.94
C CYS A 353 23.16 14.51 1.34
N ASP A 354 22.55 14.80 2.49
CA ASP A 354 22.38 16.16 3.00
C ASP A 354 23.70 16.86 3.36
N SER A 355 24.79 16.12 3.63
CA SER A 355 26.12 16.70 3.87
C SER A 355 26.87 17.12 2.60
N GLN A 356 26.61 16.45 1.47
CA GLN A 356 27.33 16.69 0.21
C GLN A 356 26.53 17.53 -0.77
N ARG A 357 25.20 17.54 -0.64
CA ARG A 357 24.37 18.47 -1.40
C ARG A 357 24.72 19.88 -0.96
N PRO A 358 24.88 20.82 -1.91
CA PRO A 358 25.06 22.21 -1.53
C PRO A 358 23.89 22.59 -0.64
N SER A 359 24.18 23.17 0.52
CA SER A 359 23.18 23.79 1.38
C SER A 359 22.58 24.97 0.62
N SER A 360 21.68 24.70 -0.33
CA SER A 360 20.69 25.68 -0.69
C SER A 360 19.74 25.67 0.50
N PRO A 361 19.76 26.67 1.41
CA PRO A 361 18.59 26.88 2.26
C PRO A 361 17.35 26.86 1.34
N PRO A 362 16.16 26.48 1.84
CA PRO A 362 14.93 26.80 1.12
C PRO A 362 14.92 28.33 0.97
N CYS A 363 15.48 28.79 -0.15
CA CYS A 363 15.46 30.18 -0.51
C CYS A 363 14.00 30.39 -0.86
N LEU A 364 13.31 31.19 -0.05
CA LEU A 364 12.05 31.75 -0.50
C LEU A 364 12.30 32.32 -1.90
N PRO A 365 11.48 31.95 -2.90
CA PRO A 365 11.70 32.41 -4.26
C PRO A 365 11.79 33.94 -4.25
N VAL A 366 12.96 34.47 -4.59
CA VAL A 366 13.24 35.91 -4.53
C VAL A 366 12.64 36.61 -5.74
N ALA A 367 12.46 35.85 -6.83
CA ALA A 367 11.78 36.28 -8.04
C ALA A 367 10.57 35.39 -8.35
N ARG A 368 9.58 35.97 -9.04
CA ARG A 368 8.41 35.24 -9.56
C ARG A 368 8.80 34.04 -10.43
N SER A 369 9.90 34.15 -11.18
CA SER A 369 10.44 33.07 -12.00
C SER A 369 10.90 31.86 -11.17
N ASP A 370 11.44 32.08 -9.97
CA ASP A 370 11.86 31.00 -9.08
C ASP A 370 10.63 30.27 -8.51
N ALA A 371 9.61 31.02 -8.11
CA ALA A 371 8.34 30.46 -7.65
C ALA A 371 7.67 29.62 -8.75
N CYS A 372 7.58 30.14 -9.98
CA CYS A 372 7.07 29.37 -11.13
C CYS A 372 7.85 28.07 -11.37
N ARG A 373 9.18 28.10 -11.25
CA ARG A 373 10.02 26.90 -11.42
C ARG A 373 9.78 25.87 -10.31
N LEU A 374 9.61 26.33 -9.07
CA LEU A 374 9.29 25.47 -7.93
C LEU A 374 7.88 24.87 -8.07
N GLU A 375 6.88 25.65 -8.49
CA GLU A 375 5.53 25.17 -8.79
C GLU A 375 5.54 24.10 -9.89
N GLU A 376 6.28 24.36 -10.97
CA GLU A 376 6.46 23.40 -12.05
C GLU A 376 7.06 22.08 -11.57
N GLN A 377 8.13 22.16 -10.77
CA GLN A 377 8.85 20.98 -10.29
C GLN A 377 8.09 20.19 -9.22
N TYR A 378 7.51 20.88 -8.24
CA TYR A 378 6.98 20.25 -7.03
C TYR A 378 5.45 20.13 -7.00
N VAL A 379 4.75 20.80 -7.92
CA VAL A 379 3.29 20.70 -8.05
C VAL A 379 2.93 20.10 -9.40
N HIS A 380 3.27 20.75 -10.50
CA HIS A 380 2.77 20.34 -11.83
C HIS A 380 3.29 18.97 -12.25
N ARG A 381 4.61 18.76 -12.24
CA ARG A 381 5.22 17.47 -12.59
C ARG A 381 4.79 16.34 -11.67
N VAL A 382 4.66 16.63 -10.38
CA VAL A 382 4.20 15.64 -9.39
C VAL A 382 2.81 15.13 -9.76
N TYR A 383 1.86 16.01 -10.09
CA TYR A 383 0.52 15.60 -10.48
C TYR A 383 0.46 14.88 -11.82
N GLU A 384 1.31 15.25 -12.79
CA GLU A 384 1.47 14.48 -14.03
C GLU A 384 1.89 13.04 -13.73
N GLU A 385 2.93 12.87 -12.91
CA GLU A 385 3.52 11.56 -12.58
C GLU A 385 2.58 10.68 -11.73
N ILE A 386 1.88 11.26 -10.75
CA ILE A 386 1.02 10.48 -9.82
C ILE A 386 -0.42 10.35 -10.30
N SER A 387 -0.79 10.89 -11.46
CA SER A 387 -2.17 10.96 -11.97
C SER A 387 -2.95 9.64 -11.88
N ALA A 388 -2.35 8.52 -12.28
CA ALA A 388 -2.98 7.19 -12.20
C ALA A 388 -3.22 6.75 -10.75
N HIS A 389 -2.22 6.90 -9.86
CA HIS A 389 -2.36 6.59 -8.44
C HIS A 389 -3.38 7.51 -7.75
N PHE A 390 -3.35 8.82 -8.05
CA PHE A 390 -4.32 9.80 -7.58
C PHE A 390 -5.75 9.38 -7.97
N SER A 391 -5.94 8.98 -9.22
CA SER A 391 -7.23 8.55 -9.76
C SER A 391 -7.81 7.33 -9.05
N SER A 392 -6.96 6.34 -8.75
CA SER A 392 -7.36 5.09 -8.05
C SER A 392 -7.77 5.31 -6.59
N THR A 393 -7.09 6.23 -5.89
CA THR A 393 -7.25 6.45 -4.45
C THR A 393 -8.33 7.47 -4.10
N ARG A 394 -8.71 8.36 -5.02
CA ARG A 394 -9.59 9.52 -4.75
C ARG A 394 -10.84 9.51 -5.62
N HIS A 395 -11.64 8.45 -5.50
CA HIS A 395 -12.88 8.27 -6.29
C HIS A 395 -14.15 8.75 -5.57
N ALA A 396 -14.17 8.80 -4.24
CA ALA A 396 -15.37 9.15 -3.48
C ALA A 396 -15.59 10.68 -3.40
N PRO A 397 -16.74 11.21 -3.88
CA PRO A 397 -17.11 12.61 -3.70
C PRO A 397 -17.35 12.95 -2.22
N TRP A 398 -17.00 14.18 -1.81
CA TRP A 398 -17.32 14.65 -0.46
C TRP A 398 -18.84 14.87 -0.32
N PRO A 399 -19.48 14.39 0.77
CA PRO A 399 -20.94 14.42 0.90
C PRO A 399 -21.55 15.80 0.68
N ARG A 400 -21.00 16.86 1.30
CA ARG A 400 -21.54 18.22 1.17
C ARG A 400 -21.43 18.79 -0.26
N VAL A 401 -20.35 18.47 -0.96
CA VAL A 401 -20.17 18.92 -2.36
C VAL A 401 -21.13 18.16 -3.27
N ARG A 402 -21.25 16.84 -3.08
CA ARG A 402 -22.22 16.02 -3.81
C ARG A 402 -23.64 16.53 -3.61
N ASP A 403 -24.04 16.79 -2.37
CA ASP A 403 -25.39 17.22 -2.04
C ASP A 403 -25.69 18.59 -2.68
N PHE A 404 -24.74 19.54 -2.67
CA PHE A 404 -24.85 20.80 -3.41
C PHE A 404 -25.04 20.58 -4.92
N LEU A 405 -24.23 19.73 -5.56
CA LEU A 405 -24.34 19.48 -7.01
C LEU A 405 -25.68 18.84 -7.40
N LEU A 406 -26.26 18.02 -6.53
CA LEU A 406 -27.59 17.44 -6.72
C LEU A 406 -28.72 18.47 -6.55
N THR A 407 -28.48 19.64 -5.95
CA THR A 407 -29.49 20.72 -5.87
C THR A 407 -29.55 21.58 -7.13
N LEU A 408 -28.59 21.45 -8.05
CA LEU A 408 -28.58 22.22 -9.29
C LEU A 408 -29.81 21.84 -10.16
N PRO A 409 -30.48 22.83 -10.76
CA PRO A 409 -31.65 22.58 -11.60
C PRO A 409 -31.28 21.79 -12.86
N SER A 410 -32.30 21.22 -13.51
CA SER A 410 -32.15 20.65 -14.86
C SER A 410 -31.59 21.71 -15.80
N ASP A 411 -30.67 21.30 -16.67
CA ASP A 411 -30.03 22.14 -17.69
C ASP A 411 -29.06 23.20 -17.13
N ALA A 412 -28.75 23.15 -15.84
CA ALA A 412 -27.71 23.98 -15.24
C ALA A 412 -26.34 23.69 -15.88
N ILE A 413 -25.54 24.74 -16.07
CA ILE A 413 -24.17 24.67 -16.58
C ILE A 413 -23.21 24.86 -15.40
N MET A 414 -22.40 23.86 -15.12
CA MET A 414 -21.51 23.80 -13.97
C MET A 414 -20.04 23.68 -14.38
N ALA A 415 -19.16 24.43 -13.71
CA ALA A 415 -17.70 24.33 -13.87
C ALA A 415 -17.03 23.75 -12.62
N ASP A 416 -16.09 22.83 -12.82
CA ASP A 416 -15.18 22.32 -11.79
C ASP A 416 -13.75 22.78 -12.11
N ILE A 417 -13.27 23.80 -11.39
CA ILE A 417 -11.92 24.37 -11.58
C ILE A 417 -10.94 23.64 -10.68
N GLY A 418 -9.99 22.93 -11.29
CA GLY A 418 -9.13 21.92 -10.67
C GLY A 418 -9.86 20.59 -10.48
N CYS A 419 -10.50 20.09 -11.55
CA CYS A 419 -11.38 18.94 -11.49
C CYS A 419 -10.66 17.60 -11.19
N GLY A 420 -9.32 17.57 -11.27
CA GLY A 420 -8.53 16.37 -11.10
C GLY A 420 -9.00 15.22 -11.99
N ASN A 421 -9.40 14.10 -11.38
CA ASN A 421 -9.92 12.91 -12.09
C ASN A 421 -11.42 13.00 -12.46
N GLY A 422 -12.04 14.17 -12.31
CA GLY A 422 -13.42 14.42 -12.70
C GLY A 422 -14.46 13.82 -11.75
N LYS A 423 -14.11 13.53 -10.49
CA LYS A 423 -15.00 12.86 -9.52
C LYS A 423 -16.34 13.57 -9.28
N TYR A 424 -16.43 14.88 -9.57
CA TYR A 424 -17.64 15.67 -9.40
C TYR A 424 -18.45 15.87 -10.69
N LEU A 425 -17.85 15.68 -11.87
CA LEU A 425 -18.44 16.03 -13.18
C LEU A 425 -19.66 15.17 -13.58
N GLY A 426 -19.84 14.02 -12.95
CA GLY A 426 -20.94 13.09 -13.25
C GLY A 426 -21.98 12.93 -12.14
N ILE A 427 -21.98 13.80 -11.12
CA ILE A 427 -22.85 13.63 -9.95
C ILE A 427 -24.31 13.96 -10.25
N ASN A 428 -24.56 15.05 -10.96
CA ASN A 428 -25.90 15.43 -11.39
C ASN A 428 -26.03 15.18 -12.90
N PRO A 429 -26.73 14.11 -13.32
CA PRO A 429 -26.88 13.76 -14.74
C PRO A 429 -27.79 14.74 -15.50
N GLN A 430 -28.48 15.65 -14.81
CA GLN A 430 -29.36 16.66 -15.40
C GLN A 430 -28.64 18.00 -15.64
N ALA A 431 -27.41 18.16 -15.14
CA ALA A 431 -26.60 19.35 -15.33
C ALA A 431 -25.47 19.08 -16.32
N PHE A 432 -25.15 20.06 -17.17
CA PHE A 432 -23.97 20.01 -18.02
C PHE A 432 -22.75 20.43 -17.22
N SER A 433 -21.77 19.54 -17.07
CA SER A 433 -20.57 19.80 -16.27
C SER A 433 -19.32 19.88 -17.13
N LEU A 434 -18.52 20.92 -16.92
CA LEU A 434 -17.21 21.12 -17.55
C LEU A 434 -16.13 21.17 -16.48
N GLY A 435 -15.16 20.27 -16.55
CA GLY A 435 -13.98 20.30 -15.70
C GLY A 435 -12.84 21.06 -16.35
N CYS A 436 -11.95 21.64 -15.56
CA CYS A 436 -10.63 21.96 -16.05
C CYS A 436 -9.57 21.70 -14.99
N ASP A 437 -8.40 21.25 -15.42
CA ASP A 437 -7.26 20.98 -14.54
C ASP A 437 -5.98 21.35 -15.29
N ARG A 438 -4.92 21.66 -14.55
CA ARG A 438 -3.63 21.94 -15.17
C ARG A 438 -2.98 20.66 -15.68
N SER A 439 -3.26 19.53 -15.03
CA SER A 439 -2.63 18.27 -15.39
C SER A 439 -3.26 17.67 -16.64
N VAL A 440 -2.44 17.45 -17.66
CA VAL A 440 -2.80 16.78 -18.91
C VAL A 440 -3.25 15.36 -18.62
N ASN A 441 -2.49 14.60 -17.83
CA ASN A 441 -2.83 13.21 -17.52
C ASN A 441 -4.15 13.09 -16.75
N LEU A 442 -4.47 14.01 -15.82
CA LEU A 442 -5.75 14.01 -15.11
C LEU A 442 -6.94 14.36 -16.03
N VAL A 443 -6.75 15.31 -16.95
CA VAL A 443 -7.74 15.63 -17.99
C VAL A 443 -7.95 14.45 -18.94
N SER A 444 -6.89 13.73 -19.33
CA SER A 444 -7.02 12.48 -20.12
C SER A 444 -7.87 11.43 -19.41
N ILE A 445 -7.67 11.25 -18.10
CA ILE A 445 -8.50 10.35 -17.28
C ILE A 445 -9.97 10.79 -17.27
N CYS A 446 -10.25 12.10 -17.21
CA CYS A 446 -11.61 12.61 -17.30
C CYS A 446 -12.25 12.27 -18.65
N ALA A 447 -11.50 12.43 -19.75
CA ALA A 447 -11.95 12.09 -21.10
C ALA A 447 -12.22 10.58 -21.25
N GLU A 448 -11.36 9.72 -20.70
CA GLU A 448 -11.58 8.25 -20.65
C GLU A 448 -12.85 7.87 -19.88
N ARG A 449 -13.23 8.67 -18.88
CA ARG A 449 -14.48 8.52 -18.11
C ARG A 449 -15.70 9.10 -18.82
N GLY A 450 -15.52 9.71 -19.99
CA GLY A 450 -16.58 10.34 -20.77
C GLY A 450 -17.01 11.71 -20.27
N PHE A 451 -16.17 12.39 -19.48
CA PHE A 451 -16.46 13.74 -18.98
C PHE A 451 -15.86 14.83 -19.87
N HIS A 452 -16.54 15.97 -19.96
CA HIS A 452 -16.02 17.15 -20.63
C HIS A 452 -14.99 17.83 -19.74
N SER A 453 -13.75 17.91 -20.21
CA SER A 453 -12.68 18.57 -19.47
C SER A 453 -11.65 19.18 -20.40
N VAL A 454 -10.97 20.23 -19.93
CA VAL A 454 -9.93 20.94 -20.68
C VAL A 454 -8.71 21.21 -19.81
N VAL A 455 -7.53 21.25 -20.42
CA VAL A 455 -6.31 21.67 -19.73
C VAL A 455 -6.36 23.19 -19.55
N CYS A 456 -6.31 23.66 -18.30
CA CYS A 456 -6.41 25.08 -17.96
C CYS A 456 -5.48 25.42 -16.79
N ASP A 457 -5.02 26.68 -16.73
CA ASP A 457 -4.53 27.24 -15.48
C ASP A 457 -5.71 27.84 -14.71
N ALA A 458 -5.88 27.45 -13.44
CA ALA A 458 -6.95 27.97 -12.60
C ALA A 458 -6.83 29.48 -12.31
N LEU A 459 -5.63 30.07 -12.50
CA LEU A 459 -5.41 31.52 -12.45
C LEU A 459 -5.81 32.23 -13.75
N SER A 460 -5.97 31.49 -14.85
CA SER A 460 -6.32 32.02 -16.17
C SER A 460 -7.29 31.06 -16.89
N VAL A 461 -8.48 30.95 -16.32
CA VAL A 461 -9.51 30.03 -16.81
C VAL A 461 -10.10 30.54 -18.14
N PRO A 462 -10.10 29.73 -19.22
CA PRO A 462 -10.59 30.14 -20.55
C PRO A 462 -12.12 30.06 -20.66
N LEU A 463 -12.83 30.47 -19.61
CA LEU A 463 -14.29 30.43 -19.52
C LEU A 463 -14.85 31.85 -19.55
N ARG A 464 -15.97 32.03 -20.24
CA ARG A 464 -16.65 33.32 -20.33
C ARG A 464 -17.27 33.67 -18.97
N SER A 465 -17.10 34.92 -18.55
CA SER A 465 -17.77 35.44 -17.35
C SER A 465 -19.29 35.28 -17.45
N SER A 466 -19.94 34.96 -16.33
CA SER A 466 -21.40 34.80 -16.21
C SER A 466 -22.00 33.72 -17.14
N ALA A 467 -21.22 32.71 -17.54
CA ALA A 467 -21.69 31.62 -18.40
C ALA A 467 -22.09 30.33 -17.65
N PHE A 468 -21.86 30.27 -16.33
CA PHE A 468 -22.08 29.09 -15.50
C PHE A 468 -23.03 29.42 -14.35
N ASP A 469 -23.97 28.53 -14.07
CA ASP A 469 -24.92 28.62 -12.96
C ASP A 469 -24.27 28.23 -11.63
N ALA A 470 -23.24 27.38 -11.68
CA ALA A 470 -22.48 26.96 -10.52
C ALA A 470 -21.00 26.75 -10.86
N VAL A 471 -20.13 27.08 -9.91
CA VAL A 471 -18.69 26.83 -10.00
C VAL A 471 -18.23 26.22 -8.69
N ILE A 472 -17.44 25.14 -8.78
CA ILE A 472 -16.71 24.61 -7.64
C ILE A 472 -15.21 24.71 -7.91
N SER A 473 -14.43 24.90 -6.85
CA SER A 473 -12.98 24.75 -6.89
C SER A 473 -12.53 24.18 -5.55
N ILE A 474 -12.19 22.89 -5.55
CA ILE A 474 -11.98 22.13 -4.32
C ILE A 474 -10.52 21.77 -4.18
N ALA A 475 -9.88 22.29 -3.13
CA ALA A 475 -8.49 22.01 -2.80
C ALA A 475 -7.51 22.40 -3.93
N VAL A 476 -7.72 23.56 -4.57
CA VAL A 476 -6.85 24.06 -5.65
C VAL A 476 -5.94 25.18 -5.20
N ILE A 477 -6.43 26.08 -4.33
CA ILE A 477 -5.72 27.32 -3.94
C ILE A 477 -4.34 27.04 -3.35
N HIS A 478 -4.16 25.94 -2.61
CA HIS A 478 -2.88 25.57 -2.01
C HIS A 478 -1.81 25.10 -3.01
N HIS A 479 -2.15 25.03 -4.30
CA HIS A 479 -1.23 24.77 -5.39
C HIS A 479 -0.61 26.04 -5.96
N PHE A 480 -1.19 27.21 -5.70
CA PHE A 480 -0.67 28.48 -6.21
C PHE A 480 0.52 28.92 -5.37
N SER A 481 1.71 28.86 -5.97
CA SER A 481 2.94 29.32 -5.29
C SER A 481 3.22 30.81 -5.49
N THR A 482 2.50 31.44 -6.42
CA THR A 482 2.80 32.79 -6.94
C THR A 482 1.71 33.83 -6.68
N GLN A 483 0.65 33.53 -5.92
CA GLN A 483 -0.50 34.41 -5.68
C GLN A 483 -0.92 34.45 -4.22
#